data_AF-A0A2H3J8Z6-F1
#
_entry.id   AF-A0A2H3J8Z6-F1
#
_cell.length_a   1.000
_cell.length_b   1.000
_cell.length_c   1.000
_cell.angle_alpha   90.00
_cell.angle_beta   90.00
_cell.angle_gamma   90.00
#
_symmetry.space_group_name_H-M   'P 1'
#
loop_
_entity.id
_entity.type
_entity.pdbx_description
1 polymer ?
#
loop_
_entity_poly.entity_id
_entity_poly.type
_entity_poly.pdbx_seq_one_letter_code
_entity_poly.pdbx_strand_id
1 'polypeptide(L)'
;MTASPRPETPEPDSRQGRRNVAAGVQLLDDDGAISIQLESCLMHIFAKYCVPRPAPGAVGALLVPPPDAYLDEEGLDRWAADTNGAPFDEETKEELLEFLDVTDDGGLT
;
A
#
# COMPACT_ATOMS: atom_id res chain seq x y z
N MET A 1 -50.77 17.51 -18.35
CA MET A 1 -49.86 17.52 -17.19
C MET A 1 -49.27 16.12 -17.08
N THR A 2 -48.11 15.88 -17.68
CA THR A 2 -47.43 14.57 -17.66
C THR A 2 -46.24 14.66 -16.73
N ALA A 3 -46.34 14.02 -15.56
CA ALA A 3 -45.25 13.90 -14.61
C ALA A 3 -44.29 12.78 -15.07
N SER A 4 -43.00 13.10 -15.21
CA SER A 4 -41.96 12.09 -15.44
C SER A 4 -41.78 11.23 -14.18
N PRO A 5 -41.81 9.88 -14.28
CA PRO A 5 -41.42 9.04 -13.17
C PRO A 5 -39.89 9.06 -13.07
N ARG A 6 -39.35 9.74 -12.06
CA ARG A 6 -37.92 9.65 -11.74
C ARG A 6 -37.70 8.23 -11.16
N PRO A 7 -36.92 7.34 -11.80
CA PRO A 7 -36.63 6.04 -11.21
C PRO A 7 -35.87 6.26 -9.91
N GLU A 8 -36.39 5.73 -8.81
CA GLU A 8 -35.72 5.76 -7.52
C GLU A 8 -34.34 5.12 -7.67
N THR A 9 -33.29 5.86 -7.30
CA THR A 9 -31.92 5.34 -7.33
C THR A 9 -31.87 4.22 -6.29
N PRO A 10 -31.57 2.97 -6.67
CA PRO A 10 -31.44 1.90 -5.69
C PRO A 10 -30.35 2.30 -4.70
N GLU A 11 -30.64 2.23 -3.39
CA GLU A 11 -29.62 2.45 -2.38
C GLU A 11 -28.44 1.52 -2.65
N PRO A 12 -27.18 2.00 -2.57
CA PRO A 12 -26.04 1.13 -2.72
C PRO A 12 -26.07 0.14 -1.57
N ASP A 13 -26.42 -1.10 -1.89
CA ASP A 13 -26.28 -2.27 -1.05
C ASP A 13 -24.93 -2.17 -0.33
N SER A 14 -24.96 -1.97 0.99
CA SER A 14 -23.78 -1.85 1.84
C SER A 14 -23.10 -3.22 1.92
N ARG A 15 -22.48 -3.64 0.81
CA ARG A 15 -21.69 -4.85 0.70
C ARG A 15 -20.25 -4.53 1.08
N GLN A 16 -20.04 -4.45 2.39
CA GLN A 16 -18.72 -4.58 2.97
C GLN A 16 -18.24 -6.03 2.71
N GLY A 17 -17.15 -6.19 1.95
CA GLY A 17 -16.39 -7.45 1.90
C GLY A 17 -16.42 -8.31 0.62
N ARG A 18 -16.94 -7.86 -0.53
CA ARG A 18 -16.79 -8.61 -1.82
C ARG A 18 -16.44 -7.70 -3.00
N ARG A 19 -15.20 -7.24 -3.07
CA ARG A 19 -14.56 -6.84 -4.32
C ARG A 19 -13.54 -7.96 -4.58
N ASN A 20 -13.80 -8.98 -5.41
CA ASN A 20 -13.74 -8.92 -6.87
C ASN A 20 -14.49 -10.12 -7.50
N VAL A 21 -15.61 -9.88 -8.19
CA VAL A 21 -16.48 -10.97 -8.72
C VAL A 21 -16.21 -11.28 -10.21
N ALA A 22 -15.08 -10.87 -10.77
CA ALA A 22 -14.74 -11.10 -12.17
C ALA A 22 -13.38 -11.79 -12.29
N ALA A 23 -13.32 -13.12 -12.11
CA ALA A 23 -12.10 -13.95 -12.23
C ALA A 23 -10.84 -13.28 -11.64
N GLY A 24 -11.03 -12.55 -10.53
CA GLY A 24 -10.25 -11.35 -10.21
C GLY A 24 -9.26 -11.61 -9.10
N VAL A 25 -8.13 -10.90 -9.17
CA VAL A 25 -7.07 -10.93 -8.16
C VAL A 25 -7.68 -10.69 -6.79
N GLN A 26 -7.54 -11.65 -5.89
CA GLN A 26 -8.06 -11.59 -4.54
C GLN A 26 -6.97 -11.02 -3.62
N LEU A 27 -7.21 -9.81 -3.11
CA LEU A 27 -6.24 -9.06 -2.30
C LEU A 27 -6.24 -9.49 -0.84
N LEU A 28 -7.34 -10.08 -0.36
CA LEU A 28 -7.50 -10.54 1.00
C LEU A 28 -7.62 -12.06 1.05
N ASP A 29 -7.09 -12.72 2.07
CA ASP A 29 -7.32 -14.14 2.26
C ASP A 29 -8.74 -14.45 2.80
N ASP A 30 -9.00 -15.71 3.09
CA ASP A 30 -10.29 -16.18 3.59
C ASP A 30 -10.62 -15.66 4.99
N ASP A 31 -9.60 -15.24 5.76
CA ASP A 31 -9.73 -14.64 7.09
C ASP A 31 -9.87 -13.10 7.02
N GLY A 32 -9.77 -12.53 5.81
CA GLY A 32 -9.84 -11.08 5.57
C GLY A 32 -8.53 -10.33 5.81
N ALA A 33 -7.42 -11.04 6.07
CA ALA A 33 -6.09 -10.45 6.13
C ALA A 33 -5.54 -10.23 4.71
N ILE A 34 -4.41 -9.53 4.58
CA ILE A 34 -3.78 -9.35 3.26
C ILE A 34 -3.33 -10.70 2.69
N SER A 35 -3.53 -10.91 1.39
CA SER A 35 -3.08 -12.14 0.76
C SER A 35 -1.55 -12.19 0.65
N ILE A 36 -0.99 -13.41 0.65
CA ILE A 36 0.46 -13.63 0.49
C ILE A 36 1.00 -12.95 -0.77
N GLN A 37 0.20 -12.90 -1.84
CA GLN A 37 0.58 -12.25 -3.09
C GLN A 37 0.66 -10.72 -2.91
N LEU A 38 -0.31 -10.12 -2.22
CA LEU A 38 -0.27 -8.69 -1.91
C LEU A 38 0.90 -8.35 -1.00
N GLU A 39 1.11 -9.12 0.06
CA GLU A 39 2.25 -8.97 0.98
C GLU A 39 3.58 -9.03 0.22
N SER A 40 3.76 -10.03 -0.65
CA SER A 40 4.98 -10.15 -1.47
C SER A 40 5.23 -8.94 -2.38
N CYS A 41 4.16 -8.36 -2.94
CA CYS A 41 4.25 -7.14 -3.74
C CYS A 41 4.60 -5.91 -2.89
N LEU A 42 4.03 -5.79 -1.69
CA LEU A 42 4.34 -4.70 -0.76
C LEU A 42 5.79 -4.79 -0.29
N MET A 43 6.28 -5.98 0.09
CA MET A 43 7.69 -6.22 0.41
C MET A 43 8.61 -5.84 -0.74
N HIS A 44 8.23 -6.19 -1.98
CA HIS A 44 9.01 -5.82 -3.16
C HIS A 44 9.09 -4.31 -3.37
N ILE A 45 8.00 -3.58 -3.11
CA ILE A 45 7.96 -2.12 -3.19
C ILE A 45 8.83 -1.52 -2.11
N PHE A 46 8.66 -1.93 -0.85
CA PHE A 46 9.45 -1.50 0.30
C PHE A 46 10.95 -1.68 0.03
N ALA A 47 11.36 -2.84 -0.48
CA ALA A 47 12.75 -3.17 -0.77
C ALA A 47 13.43 -2.23 -1.78
N LYS A 48 12.68 -1.47 -2.60
CA LYS A 48 13.26 -0.50 -3.54
C LYS A 48 13.77 0.77 -2.85
N TYR A 49 13.22 1.08 -1.67
CA TYR A 49 13.44 2.35 -0.99
C TYR A 49 14.15 2.20 0.36
N CYS A 50 14.14 0.99 0.94
CA CYS A 50 14.72 0.74 2.26
C CYS A 50 16.25 0.80 2.34
N VAL A 51 16.73 0.90 3.58
CA VAL A 51 18.11 0.76 4.01
C VAL A 51 18.21 -0.35 5.08
N PRO A 52 19.19 -1.26 5.00
CA PRO A 52 20.13 -1.42 3.88
C PRO A 52 19.44 -1.87 2.58
N ARG A 53 20.05 -1.56 1.43
CA ARG A 53 19.49 -1.96 0.13
C ARG A 53 19.57 -3.49 -0.04
N PRO A 54 18.55 -4.10 -0.65
CA PRO A 54 18.56 -5.53 -0.93
C PRO A 54 19.70 -5.90 -1.89
N ALA A 55 20.20 -7.12 -1.75
CA ALA A 55 21.12 -7.69 -2.74
C ALA A 55 20.42 -7.82 -4.10
N PRO A 56 21.14 -7.64 -5.23
CA PRO A 56 20.57 -7.86 -6.55
C PRO A 56 20.00 -9.27 -6.68
N GLY A 57 18.69 -9.36 -6.94
CA GLY A 57 18.01 -10.64 -7.19
C GLY A 57 18.28 -11.18 -8.59
N ALA A 58 17.83 -12.42 -8.83
CA ALA A 58 17.79 -12.97 -10.19
C ALA A 58 16.85 -12.15 -11.09
N VAL A 59 17.14 -12.13 -12.40
CA VAL A 59 16.30 -11.42 -13.37
C VAL A 59 14.88 -11.97 -13.34
N GLY A 60 13.90 -11.10 -13.08
CA GLY A 60 12.48 -11.46 -12.98
C GLY A 60 12.02 -11.92 -11.59
N ALA A 61 12.91 -11.98 -10.59
CA ALA A 61 12.52 -12.23 -9.20
C ALA A 61 12.10 -10.94 -8.48
N LEU A 62 11.15 -11.07 -7.55
CA LEU A 62 10.81 -9.98 -6.64
C LEU A 62 11.96 -9.74 -5.65
N LEU A 63 12.29 -8.48 -5.43
CA LEU A 63 13.15 -8.04 -4.33
C LEU A 63 12.52 -8.39 -2.98
N VAL A 64 13.38 -8.74 -2.03
CA VAL A 64 13.03 -9.00 -0.63
C VAL A 64 13.89 -8.06 0.22
N PRO A 65 13.31 -7.31 1.16
CA PRO A 65 14.09 -6.45 2.03
C PRO A 65 15.03 -7.27 2.91
N PRO A 66 16.24 -6.78 3.20
CA PRO A 66 17.10 -7.40 4.20
C PRO A 66 16.44 -7.45 5.59
N PRO A 67 16.92 -8.31 6.50
CA PRO A 67 16.54 -8.24 7.91
C PRO A 67 16.82 -6.84 8.48
N ASP A 68 15.92 -6.37 9.34
CA ASP A 68 16.00 -5.07 10.02
C ASP A 68 16.05 -3.86 9.06
N ALA A 69 15.59 -4.04 7.82
CA ALA A 69 15.49 -2.94 6.86
C ALA A 69 14.34 -2.00 7.22
N TYR A 70 14.59 -0.71 7.02
CA TYR A 70 13.63 0.37 7.28
C TYR A 70 13.68 1.40 6.15
N LEU A 71 12.65 2.23 6.00
CA LEU A 71 12.73 3.43 5.17
C LEU A 71 13.21 4.59 6.03
N ASP A 72 14.37 5.14 5.67
CA ASP A 72 14.80 6.44 6.15
C ASP A 72 14.00 7.57 5.46
N GLU A 73 14.19 8.80 5.91
CA GLU A 73 13.49 9.96 5.37
C GLU A 73 13.71 10.12 3.85
N GLU A 74 14.93 9.89 3.36
CA GLU A 74 15.25 9.94 1.93
C GLU A 74 14.52 8.83 1.15
N GLY A 75 14.45 7.61 1.70
CA GLY A 75 13.70 6.50 1.14
C GLY A 75 12.20 6.81 1.04
N LEU A 76 11.63 7.39 2.09
CA LEU A 76 10.22 7.79 2.16
C LEU A 76 9.91 8.89 1.14
N ASP A 77 10.77 9.90 1.01
CA ASP A 77 10.61 10.98 0.04
C ASP A 77 10.70 10.48 -1.40
N ARG A 78 11.63 9.56 -1.68
CA ARG A 78 11.72 8.94 -3.01
C ARG A 78 10.49 8.10 -3.32
N TRP A 79 9.99 7.34 -2.36
CA TRP A 79 8.76 6.57 -2.53
C TRP A 79 7.55 7.47 -2.80
N ALA A 80 7.41 8.56 -2.04
CA ALA A 80 6.34 9.53 -2.23
C ALA A 80 6.44 10.21 -3.60
N ALA A 81 7.65 10.62 -4.02
CA ALA A 81 7.87 11.21 -5.34
C ALA A 81 7.51 10.25 -6.47
N ASP A 82 7.91 8.98 -6.38
CA ASP A 82 7.66 7.97 -7.41
C ASP A 82 6.17 7.58 -7.51
N THR A 83 5.39 7.72 -6.42
CA THR A 83 3.98 7.33 -6.38
C THR A 83 3.01 8.50 -6.56
N ASN A 84 3.29 9.64 -5.95
CA ASN A 84 2.42 10.82 -5.91
C ASN A 84 2.93 11.98 -6.77
N GLY A 85 4.17 11.90 -7.27
CA GLY A 85 4.81 12.92 -8.09
C GLY A 85 5.57 14.00 -7.31
N ALA A 86 5.52 13.96 -5.98
CA ALA A 86 6.28 14.84 -5.09
C ALA A 86 6.58 14.16 -3.74
N PRO A 87 7.65 14.57 -3.02
CA PRO A 87 7.88 14.17 -1.63
C PRO A 87 6.72 14.54 -0.71
N PHE A 88 6.63 13.88 0.45
CA PHE A 88 5.68 14.31 1.49
C PHE A 88 6.12 15.62 2.12
N ASP A 89 5.15 16.41 2.58
CA ASP A 89 5.42 17.53 3.47
C ASP A 89 5.71 17.04 4.89
N GLU A 90 6.23 17.94 5.72
CA GLU A 90 6.62 17.61 7.09
C GLU A 90 5.44 17.13 7.93
N GLU A 91 4.28 17.77 7.77
CA GLU A 91 3.05 17.41 8.50
C GLU A 91 2.64 15.96 8.19
N THR A 92 2.64 15.57 6.91
CA THR A 92 2.33 14.19 6.52
C THR A 92 3.38 13.20 7.04
N LYS A 93 4.66 13.57 7.06
CA LYS A 93 5.72 12.71 7.63
C LYS A 93 5.53 12.50 9.13
N GLU A 94 5.27 13.56 9.88
CA GLU A 94 5.00 13.49 11.32
C GLU A 94 3.79 12.60 11.61
N GLU A 95 2.69 12.74 10.84
CA GLU A 95 1.53 11.85 10.96
C GLU A 95 1.89 10.39 10.70
N LEU A 96 2.67 10.09 9.66
CA LEU A 96 3.08 8.72 9.36
C LEU A 96 3.91 8.11 10.50
N LEU A 97 4.81 8.89 11.11
CA LEU A 97 5.64 8.44 12.23
C LEU A 97 4.84 8.24 13.53
N GLU A 98 3.71 8.92 13.69
CA GLU A 98 2.85 8.75 14.87
C GLU A 98 2.00 7.48 14.81
N PHE A 99 1.56 7.07 13.61
CA PHE A 99 0.60 5.97 13.45
C PHE A 99 1.21 4.65 12.97
N LEU A 100 2.40 4.69 12.37
CA LEU A 100 3.06 3.50 11.83
C LEU A 100 4.21 3.06 12.74
N ASP A 101 4.53 1.77 12.65
CA ASP A 101 5.66 1.20 13.36
C ASP A 101 6.97 1.74 12.76
N VAL A 102 7.83 2.24 13.64
CA VAL A 102 9.13 2.81 13.29
C VAL A 102 10.23 2.25 14.19
N THR A 103 11.47 2.32 13.71
CA THR A 103 12.65 2.08 14.52
C THR A 103 12.82 3.16 15.60
N ASP A 104 13.69 2.92 16.58
CA ASP A 104 14.03 3.90 17.62
C ASP A 104 14.56 5.23 17.05
N ASP A 105 15.09 5.20 15.83
CA ASP A 105 15.62 6.37 15.10
C ASP A 105 14.58 6.99 14.13
N GLY A 106 13.34 6.52 14.13
CA GLY A 106 12.24 7.07 13.32
C GLY A 106 12.16 6.52 11.88
N GLY A 107 12.81 5.39 11.59
CA GLY A 107 12.72 4.75 10.27
C GLY A 107 11.50 3.84 10.15
N LEU A 108 10.70 3.95 9.09
CA LEU A 108 9.48 3.15 8.90
C LEU A 108 9.80 1.66 8.63
N THR A 109 9.11 0.74 9.30
CA THR A 109 9.30 -0.72 9.17
C THR A 109 8.09 -1.46 8.63
#